data_AF-A0A9P9Q3H4-F1
#
_entry.id   AF-A0A9P9Q3H4-F1
#
_cell.length_a   1.000
_cell.length_b   1.000
_cell.length_c   1.000
_cell.angle_alpha   90.00
_cell.angle_beta   90.00
_cell.angle_gamma   90.00
#
_symmetry.space_group_name_H-M   'P 1'
#
loop_
_entity.id
_entity.type
_entity.pdbx_description
1 polymer ?
#
loop_
_entity_poly.entity_id
_entity_poly.type
_entity_poly.pdbx_seq_one_letter_code
_entity_poly.pdbx_strand_id
1 'polypeptide(L)'
;MAPTTTKQWTVEGKNGFDSLKFNEKGPIPEVGDKDVLVKIHGVSLNYRDLIIPKGRYPFPMKDNIVPGSDGAGTVESVGKHVTRFKPGDKVVTLFNQGHTAGSLNGQSLATGLGGALDGTLREYGVFDEAGLVSMPKNLNFLEAGTLSCAALTAWNALYGLESRALKPGQYVLTQGTGGVSIFALQFAKAAGAKVIATTSSEKKAELLKKLGADHVINYKETPNWGETAAQLTPNGGVQHVVEVGGPTTMAQSLKAVAIDGVITIIGFIGGMEKDQPTFLDCLSNLCTVRGILVGSRLQMEDMCAAIEANDIHPVVDEKVFELKDLKEAYEYMWDQKHFGKLTVKVAS
;
A
#
# COMPACT_ATOMS: atom_id res chain seq x y z
N MET A 1 -31.38 -6.60 -14.21
CA MET A 1 -30.35 -6.63 -15.28
C MET A 1 -29.07 -6.07 -14.70
N ALA A 2 -27.93 -6.68 -14.98
CA ALA A 2 -26.64 -6.13 -14.56
C ALA A 2 -26.42 -4.75 -15.24
N PRO A 3 -25.79 -3.79 -14.56
CA PRO A 3 -25.47 -2.50 -15.18
C PRO A 3 -24.53 -2.72 -16.37
N THR A 4 -24.72 -1.95 -17.44
CA THR A 4 -23.86 -1.97 -18.63
C THR A 4 -22.88 -0.79 -18.69
N THR A 5 -23.11 0.22 -17.85
CA THR A 5 -22.25 1.40 -17.73
C THR A 5 -21.98 1.74 -16.27
N THR A 6 -20.86 2.40 -16.00
CA THR A 6 -20.41 2.82 -14.66
C THR A 6 -19.84 4.23 -14.70
N LYS A 7 -19.99 4.99 -13.60
CA LYS A 7 -19.18 6.19 -13.40
C LYS A 7 -17.74 5.77 -13.11
N GLN A 8 -16.78 6.39 -13.79
CA GLN A 8 -15.37 6.09 -13.62
C GLN A 8 -14.48 7.29 -13.95
N TRP A 9 -13.24 7.21 -13.51
CA TRP A 9 -12.16 8.05 -14.02
C TRP A 9 -11.28 7.30 -15.01
N THR A 10 -10.73 8.02 -15.98
CA THR A 10 -9.64 7.54 -16.84
C THR A 10 -8.44 8.48 -16.77
N VAL A 11 -7.24 7.94 -17.01
CA VAL A 11 -6.02 8.72 -17.21
C VAL A 11 -5.71 8.79 -18.70
N GLU A 12 -5.98 9.94 -19.31
CA GLU A 12 -5.79 10.20 -20.73
C GLU A 12 -4.57 11.12 -20.94
N GLY A 13 -3.46 10.50 -21.35
CA GLY A 13 -2.17 11.18 -21.54
C GLY A 13 -1.34 11.32 -20.25
N LYS A 14 -0.36 12.23 -20.28
CA LYS A 14 0.66 12.40 -19.21
C LYS A 14 0.84 13.86 -18.77
N ASN A 15 -0.26 14.62 -18.77
CA ASN A 15 -0.26 16.06 -18.49
C ASN A 15 -0.53 16.37 -17.01
N GLY A 16 -0.12 15.49 -16.11
CA GLY A 16 -0.45 15.61 -14.68
C GLY A 16 -1.95 15.43 -14.45
N PHE A 17 -2.49 16.10 -13.42
CA PHE A 17 -3.87 15.82 -12.98
C PHE A 17 -4.94 16.25 -14.01
N ASP A 18 -4.58 17.05 -15.01
CA ASP A 18 -5.45 17.36 -16.15
C ASP A 18 -5.74 16.16 -17.06
N SER A 19 -4.90 15.13 -17.01
CA SER A 19 -5.13 13.86 -17.67
C SER A 19 -6.25 13.04 -17.02
N LEU A 20 -6.72 13.39 -15.83
CA LEU A 20 -7.89 12.74 -15.23
C LEU A 20 -9.17 13.22 -15.90
N LYS A 21 -9.90 12.29 -16.52
CA LYS A 21 -11.21 12.52 -17.15
C LYS A 21 -12.29 11.72 -16.44
N PHE A 22 -13.35 12.40 -16.02
CA PHE A 22 -14.51 11.74 -15.43
C PHE A 22 -15.48 11.34 -16.54
N ASN A 23 -15.95 10.10 -16.49
CA ASN A 23 -16.93 9.56 -17.43
C ASN A 23 -18.10 8.98 -16.64
N GLU A 24 -19.30 9.53 -16.82
CA GLU A 24 -20.50 9.05 -16.13
C GLU A 24 -21.05 7.73 -16.67
N LYS A 25 -20.65 7.35 -17.89
CA LYS A 25 -21.17 6.20 -18.64
C LYS A 25 -20.03 5.38 -19.25
N GLY A 26 -18.97 5.14 -18.48
CA GLY A 26 -17.90 4.24 -18.88
C GLY A 26 -18.45 2.81 -19.09
N PRO A 27 -17.99 2.06 -20.10
CA PRO A 27 -18.49 0.71 -20.34
C PRO A 27 -18.05 -0.23 -19.22
N ILE A 28 -18.94 -1.11 -18.77
CA ILE A 28 -18.58 -2.25 -17.91
C ILE A 28 -18.18 -3.41 -18.85
N PRO A 29 -16.97 -4.00 -18.71
CA PRO A 29 -16.59 -5.16 -19.49
C PRO A 29 -17.55 -6.34 -19.29
N GLU A 30 -17.66 -7.21 -20.30
CA GLU A 30 -18.41 -8.46 -20.13
C GLU A 30 -17.75 -9.33 -19.06
N VAL A 31 -18.56 -9.98 -18.23
CA VAL A 31 -18.08 -10.90 -17.20
C VAL A 31 -17.70 -12.22 -17.87
N GLY A 32 -16.40 -12.50 -17.95
CA GLY A 32 -15.88 -13.76 -18.44
C GLY A 32 -16.15 -14.94 -17.50
N ASP A 33 -15.79 -16.14 -17.94
CA ASP A 33 -16.12 -17.38 -17.24
C ASP A 33 -15.55 -17.48 -15.80
N LYS A 34 -14.41 -16.83 -15.53
CA LYS A 34 -13.74 -16.78 -14.22
C LYS A 34 -13.80 -15.41 -13.55
N ASP A 35 -14.55 -14.50 -14.15
CA ASP A 35 -14.58 -13.13 -13.69
C ASP A 35 -15.70 -12.90 -12.67
N VAL A 36 -15.50 -11.88 -11.86
CA VAL A 36 -16.40 -11.43 -10.80
C VAL A 36 -16.71 -9.96 -11.05
N LEU A 37 -17.99 -9.63 -11.18
CA LEU A 37 -18.46 -8.25 -11.19
C LEU A 37 -18.57 -7.77 -9.75
N VAL A 38 -17.86 -6.70 -9.42
CA VAL A 38 -17.83 -6.11 -8.08
C VAL A 38 -18.36 -4.68 -8.14
N LYS A 39 -19.34 -4.37 -7.28
CA LYS A 39 -19.73 -2.99 -6.96
C LYS A 39 -18.78 -2.45 -5.89
N ILE A 40 -17.98 -1.46 -6.26
CA ILE A 40 -16.93 -0.90 -5.41
C ILE A 40 -17.55 0.18 -4.50
N HIS A 41 -17.28 0.07 -3.20
CA HIS A 41 -17.81 0.98 -2.18
C HIS A 41 -16.73 1.90 -1.62
N GLY A 42 -15.54 1.36 -1.35
CA GLY A 42 -14.42 2.10 -0.77
C GLY A 42 -13.13 1.85 -1.54
N VAL A 43 -12.41 2.91 -1.85
CA VAL A 43 -11.11 2.92 -2.51
C VAL A 43 -10.15 3.72 -1.65
N SER A 44 -8.86 3.46 -1.76
CA SER A 44 -7.85 4.35 -1.19
C SER A 44 -6.78 4.72 -2.21
N LEU A 45 -6.23 5.91 -2.03
CA LEU A 45 -5.23 6.46 -2.92
C LEU A 45 -3.82 6.09 -2.46
N ASN A 46 -2.94 5.91 -3.43
CA ASN A 46 -1.52 5.63 -3.24
C ASN A 46 -0.68 6.65 -4.03
N TYR A 47 0.56 6.88 -3.60
CA TYR A 47 1.45 7.83 -4.29
C TYR A 47 1.63 7.49 -5.79
N ARG A 48 1.62 6.19 -6.14
CA ARG A 48 1.66 5.72 -7.52
C ARG A 48 0.55 6.34 -8.40
N ASP A 49 -0.64 6.52 -7.83
CA ASP A 49 -1.80 7.02 -8.56
C ASP A 49 -1.59 8.49 -8.98
N LEU A 50 -0.80 9.24 -8.21
CA LEU A 50 -0.44 10.64 -8.49
C LEU A 50 0.67 10.76 -9.55
N ILE A 51 1.58 9.79 -9.62
CA ILE A 51 2.74 9.85 -10.51
C ILE A 51 2.49 9.18 -11.87
N ILE A 52 1.50 8.29 -11.98
CA ILE A 52 1.00 7.73 -13.25
C ILE A 52 0.61 8.83 -14.25
N PRO A 53 -0.29 9.77 -13.94
CA PRO A 53 -0.68 10.82 -14.88
C PRO A 53 0.45 11.82 -15.15
N LYS A 54 1.57 11.76 -14.41
CA LYS A 54 2.79 12.54 -14.64
C LYS A 54 3.85 11.78 -15.44
N GLY A 55 3.57 10.54 -15.87
CA GLY A 55 4.49 9.71 -16.64
C GLY A 55 5.71 9.21 -15.87
N ARG A 56 5.66 9.16 -14.53
CA ARG A 56 6.79 8.81 -13.66
C ARG A 56 6.71 7.42 -13.03
N TYR A 57 5.66 6.65 -13.35
CA TYR A 57 5.52 5.29 -12.83
C TYR A 57 6.42 4.32 -13.60
N PRO A 58 7.32 3.56 -12.92
CA PRO A 58 8.37 2.78 -13.60
C PRO A 58 7.95 1.36 -14.00
N PHE A 59 6.71 0.95 -13.71
CA PHE A 59 6.21 -0.40 -13.98
C PHE A 59 5.24 -0.42 -15.17
N PRO A 60 4.89 -1.60 -15.71
CA PRO A 60 4.00 -1.74 -16.86
C PRO A 60 2.69 -0.95 -16.72
N MET A 61 2.30 -0.30 -17.81
CA MET A 61 1.14 0.57 -17.89
C MET A 61 0.56 0.54 -19.31
N LYS A 62 -0.76 0.47 -19.45
CA LYS A 62 -1.45 0.71 -20.72
C LYS A 62 -1.97 2.16 -20.78
N ASP A 63 -2.31 2.64 -21.97
CA ASP A 63 -2.92 3.97 -22.12
C ASP A 63 -4.41 3.94 -21.72
N ASN A 64 -4.95 5.11 -21.37
CA ASN A 64 -6.38 5.33 -21.06
C ASN A 64 -6.94 4.41 -19.97
N ILE A 65 -6.12 4.10 -18.97
CA ILE A 65 -6.47 3.25 -17.83
C ILE A 65 -7.52 3.91 -16.95
N VAL A 66 -8.35 3.09 -16.30
CA VAL A 66 -8.98 3.48 -15.03
C VAL A 66 -7.90 3.44 -13.94
N PRO A 67 -7.65 4.51 -13.17
CA PRO A 67 -6.63 4.53 -12.12
C PRO A 67 -7.08 3.83 -10.83
N GLY A 68 -6.14 3.69 -9.88
CA GLY A 68 -6.37 3.11 -8.56
C GLY A 68 -6.19 1.60 -8.50
N SER A 69 -5.46 1.11 -7.50
CA SER A 69 -5.26 -0.33 -7.27
C SER A 69 -6.13 -0.90 -6.15
N ASP A 70 -6.46 -0.06 -5.17
CA ASP A 70 -7.05 -0.52 -3.91
C ASP A 70 -8.56 -0.36 -3.98
N GLY A 71 -9.31 -1.38 -3.58
CA GLY A 71 -10.76 -1.32 -3.62
C GLY A 71 -11.39 -2.41 -2.77
N ALA A 72 -12.49 -2.07 -2.11
CA ALA A 72 -13.35 -3.01 -1.42
C ALA A 72 -14.79 -2.82 -1.88
N GLY A 73 -15.49 -3.94 -2.04
CA GLY A 73 -16.78 -3.96 -2.71
C GLY A 73 -17.61 -5.19 -2.40
N THR A 74 -18.79 -5.24 -3.00
CA THR A 74 -19.71 -6.37 -2.93
C THR A 74 -19.77 -7.05 -4.29
N VAL A 75 -19.78 -8.39 -4.29
CA VAL A 75 -19.94 -9.18 -5.52
C VAL A 75 -21.39 -9.05 -6.01
N GLU A 76 -21.56 -8.62 -7.25
CA GLU A 76 -22.87 -8.47 -7.91
C GLU A 76 -23.23 -9.70 -8.74
N SER A 77 -22.28 -10.21 -9.52
CA SER A 77 -22.43 -11.42 -10.32
C SER A 77 -21.09 -12.11 -10.55
N VAL A 78 -21.14 -13.37 -10.97
CA VAL A 78 -19.97 -14.21 -11.19
C VAL A 78 -20.08 -14.97 -12.50
N GLY A 79 -18.94 -15.22 -13.14
CA GLY A 79 -18.82 -16.14 -14.26
C GLY A 79 -19.11 -17.59 -13.86
N LYS A 80 -19.45 -18.41 -14.85
CA LYS A 80 -19.90 -19.81 -14.65
C LYS A 80 -18.84 -20.75 -14.03
N HIS A 81 -17.56 -20.38 -14.06
CA HIS A 81 -16.45 -21.16 -13.50
C HIS A 81 -15.87 -20.56 -12.22
N VAL A 82 -16.44 -19.46 -11.72
CA VAL A 82 -16.05 -18.90 -10.42
C VAL A 82 -16.44 -19.85 -9.31
N THR A 83 -15.51 -20.08 -8.39
CA THR A 83 -15.72 -20.99 -7.25
C THR A 83 -15.42 -20.34 -5.90
N ARG A 84 -14.62 -19.26 -5.89
CA ARG A 84 -14.22 -18.57 -4.66
C ARG A 84 -15.29 -17.64 -4.09
N PHE A 85 -16.21 -17.15 -4.91
CA PHE A 85 -17.17 -16.11 -4.53
C PHE A 85 -18.56 -16.35 -5.10
N LYS A 86 -19.56 -15.76 -4.45
CA LYS A 86 -20.96 -15.67 -4.92
C LYS A 86 -21.51 -14.26 -4.72
N PRO A 87 -22.61 -13.89 -5.41
CA PRO A 87 -23.29 -12.61 -5.17
C PRO A 87 -23.56 -12.33 -3.70
N GLY A 88 -23.29 -11.10 -3.26
CA GLY A 88 -23.42 -10.64 -1.88
C GLY A 88 -22.15 -10.82 -1.02
N ASP A 89 -21.15 -11.58 -1.47
CA ASP A 89 -19.87 -11.67 -0.76
C ASP A 89 -19.15 -10.30 -0.79
N LYS A 90 -18.45 -9.97 0.30
CA LYS A 90 -17.64 -8.75 0.40
C LYS A 90 -16.18 -9.09 0.12
N VAL A 91 -15.56 -8.31 -0.75
CA VAL A 91 -14.22 -8.60 -1.30
C VAL A 91 -13.33 -7.37 -1.29
N VAL A 92 -12.02 -7.61 -1.33
CA VAL A 92 -10.97 -6.62 -1.52
C VAL A 92 -10.14 -7.01 -2.74
N THR A 93 -9.73 -6.03 -3.53
CA THR A 93 -8.88 -6.24 -4.72
C THR A 93 -7.46 -6.63 -4.31
N LEU A 94 -6.83 -7.51 -5.09
CA LEU A 94 -5.39 -7.77 -5.03
C LEU A 94 -4.66 -6.85 -6.01
N PHE A 95 -3.53 -6.28 -5.59
CA PHE A 95 -2.77 -5.34 -6.42
C PHE A 95 -2.34 -5.94 -7.77
N ASN A 96 -1.63 -7.08 -7.73
CA ASN A 96 -1.24 -7.86 -8.92
C ASN A 96 -2.12 -9.11 -8.98
N GLN A 97 -3.17 -9.12 -9.80
CA GLN A 97 -4.18 -10.18 -9.78
C GLN A 97 -3.61 -11.59 -10.03
N GLY A 98 -2.53 -11.69 -10.81
CA GLY A 98 -1.82 -12.94 -11.10
C GLY A 98 -0.75 -13.34 -10.08
N HIS A 99 -0.51 -12.56 -9.02
CA HIS A 99 0.49 -12.90 -7.99
C HIS A 99 -0.14 -13.74 -6.88
N THR A 100 -0.42 -15.00 -7.16
CA THR A 100 -1.08 -15.87 -6.19
C THR A 100 -0.19 -16.19 -4.98
N ALA A 101 1.05 -16.60 -5.21
CA ALA A 101 1.99 -17.05 -4.18
C ALA A 101 3.44 -16.90 -4.63
N GLY A 102 4.38 -17.06 -3.69
CA GLY A 102 5.81 -17.11 -3.98
C GLY A 102 6.38 -15.81 -4.55
N SER A 103 7.49 -15.92 -5.27
CA SER A 103 8.15 -14.78 -5.88
C SER A 103 7.35 -14.18 -7.03
N LEU A 104 7.39 -12.85 -7.11
CA LEU A 104 6.84 -12.12 -8.25
C LEU A 104 7.60 -12.50 -9.53
N ASN A 105 6.88 -12.67 -10.64
CA ASN A 105 7.46 -12.93 -11.96
C ASN A 105 6.87 -11.98 -13.00
N GLY A 106 7.40 -12.02 -14.24
CA GLY A 106 6.98 -11.13 -15.32
C GLY A 106 5.49 -11.21 -15.67
N GLN A 107 4.86 -12.38 -15.55
CA GLN A 107 3.43 -12.54 -15.81
C GLN A 107 2.60 -11.86 -14.72
N SER A 108 2.92 -12.11 -13.46
CA SER A 108 2.24 -11.45 -12.34
C SER A 108 2.43 -9.93 -12.37
N LEU A 109 3.61 -9.42 -12.76
CA LEU A 109 3.88 -7.99 -12.94
C LEU A 109 2.95 -7.32 -13.97
N ALA A 110 2.54 -8.06 -15.00
CA ALA A 110 1.64 -7.56 -16.04
C ALA A 110 0.16 -7.54 -15.62
N THR A 111 -0.15 -7.82 -14.35
CA THR A 111 -1.53 -7.87 -13.82
C THR A 111 -1.83 -6.81 -12.75
N GLY A 112 -0.97 -5.78 -12.66
CA GLY A 112 -1.14 -4.69 -11.72
C GLY A 112 -2.36 -3.81 -12.04
N LEU A 113 -3.27 -3.68 -11.08
CA LEU A 113 -4.45 -2.81 -11.15
C LEU A 113 -4.08 -1.32 -11.22
N GLY A 114 -4.86 -0.55 -11.97
CA GLY A 114 -4.62 0.88 -12.18
C GLY A 114 -3.26 1.13 -12.84
N GLY A 115 -2.91 0.28 -13.81
CA GLY A 115 -1.60 0.25 -14.45
C GLY A 115 -1.64 -0.64 -15.70
N ALA A 116 -1.29 -1.92 -15.56
CA ALA A 116 -1.40 -2.88 -16.66
C ALA A 116 -2.87 -3.29 -16.91
N LEU A 117 -3.67 -3.34 -15.84
CA LEU A 117 -5.11 -3.57 -15.86
C LEU A 117 -5.86 -2.32 -15.40
N ASP A 118 -7.14 -2.22 -15.77
CA ASP A 118 -8.02 -1.15 -15.28
C ASP A 118 -8.25 -1.27 -13.78
N GLY A 119 -8.21 -0.13 -13.12
CA GLY A 119 -8.22 0.02 -11.68
C GLY A 119 -9.59 0.06 -11.01
N THR A 120 -9.60 0.68 -9.83
CA THR A 120 -10.72 0.65 -8.88
C THR A 120 -11.48 1.97 -8.77
N LEU A 121 -11.02 3.06 -9.40
CA LEU A 121 -11.71 4.36 -9.40
C LEU A 121 -12.91 4.40 -10.37
N ARG A 122 -13.85 3.48 -10.13
CA ARG A 122 -15.11 3.23 -10.87
C ARG A 122 -16.14 2.56 -9.96
N GLU A 123 -17.43 2.74 -10.21
CA GLU A 123 -18.49 2.12 -9.36
C GLU A 123 -18.60 0.60 -9.54
N TYR A 124 -18.37 0.10 -10.75
CA TYR A 124 -18.40 -1.33 -11.06
C TYR A 124 -17.14 -1.74 -11.81
N GLY A 125 -16.51 -2.83 -11.36
CA GLY A 125 -15.34 -3.40 -12.00
C GLY A 125 -15.45 -4.91 -12.15
N VAL A 126 -14.87 -5.43 -13.23
CA VAL A 126 -14.73 -6.85 -13.50
C VAL A 126 -13.30 -7.28 -13.17
N PHE A 127 -13.17 -8.33 -12.36
CA PHE A 127 -11.89 -8.83 -11.86
C PHE A 127 -11.86 -10.36 -12.00
N ASP A 128 -10.68 -10.94 -12.22
CA ASP A 128 -10.51 -12.39 -12.15
C ASP A 128 -10.74 -12.83 -10.68
N GLU A 129 -11.39 -13.98 -10.43
CA GLU A 129 -11.61 -14.46 -9.06
C GLU A 129 -10.31 -14.62 -8.26
N ALA A 130 -9.18 -14.84 -8.94
CA ALA A 130 -7.88 -14.90 -8.30
C ALA A 130 -7.34 -13.52 -7.88
N GLY A 131 -7.84 -12.44 -8.48
CA GLY A 131 -7.54 -11.06 -8.14
C GLY A 131 -8.34 -10.50 -6.96
N LEU A 132 -9.09 -11.35 -6.24
CA LEU A 132 -9.94 -10.97 -5.13
C LEU A 132 -9.66 -11.82 -3.88
N VAL A 133 -9.79 -11.18 -2.71
CA VAL A 133 -9.70 -11.80 -1.38
C VAL A 133 -10.94 -11.43 -0.58
N SER A 134 -11.41 -12.33 0.28
CA SER A 134 -12.51 -12.03 1.20
C SER A 134 -12.18 -10.85 2.10
N MET A 135 -13.13 -9.94 2.25
CA MET A 135 -12.97 -8.78 3.11
C MET A 135 -12.99 -9.17 4.59
N PRO A 136 -12.06 -8.66 5.43
CA PRO A 136 -12.15 -8.80 6.88
C PRO A 136 -13.50 -8.33 7.43
N LYS A 137 -14.12 -9.15 8.28
CA LYS A 137 -15.48 -8.92 8.79
C LYS A 137 -15.59 -7.75 9.77
N ASN A 138 -14.50 -7.42 10.46
CA ASN A 138 -14.45 -6.30 11.40
C ASN A 138 -14.28 -4.94 10.71
N LEU A 139 -14.02 -4.91 9.40
CA LEU A 139 -13.77 -3.67 8.68
C LEU A 139 -14.99 -3.17 7.89
N ASN A 140 -15.09 -1.85 7.81
CA ASN A 140 -15.94 -1.18 6.84
C ASN A 140 -15.25 -1.11 5.45
N PHE A 141 -15.98 -0.72 4.41
CA PHE A 141 -15.44 -0.68 3.04
C PHE A 141 -14.33 0.38 2.83
N LEU A 142 -14.34 1.48 3.58
CA LEU A 142 -13.26 2.49 3.47
C LEU A 142 -11.97 1.95 4.07
N GLU A 143 -12.06 1.29 5.23
CA GLU A 143 -10.94 0.61 5.87
C GLU A 143 -10.42 -0.52 4.99
N ALA A 144 -11.29 -1.43 4.53
CA ALA A 144 -10.91 -2.55 3.68
C ALA A 144 -10.31 -2.11 2.34
N GLY A 145 -10.78 -0.98 1.80
CA GLY A 145 -10.22 -0.36 0.59
C GLY A 145 -8.80 0.17 0.74
N THR A 146 -8.14 0.02 1.90
CA THR A 146 -6.74 0.39 2.13
C THR A 146 -5.75 -0.78 2.06
N LEU A 147 -6.25 -2.01 1.98
CA LEU A 147 -5.44 -3.20 2.23
C LEU A 147 -4.56 -3.61 1.03
N SER A 148 -5.04 -3.40 -0.20
CA SER A 148 -4.46 -3.99 -1.41
C SER A 148 -3.02 -3.57 -1.67
N CYS A 149 -2.68 -2.31 -1.42
CA CYS A 149 -1.33 -1.79 -1.63
C CYS A 149 -0.61 -1.57 -0.31
N ALA A 150 -1.07 -0.64 0.51
CA ALA A 150 -0.29 -0.16 1.65
C ALA A 150 -0.12 -1.23 2.74
N ALA A 151 -1.22 -1.88 3.14
CA ALA A 151 -1.18 -2.94 4.16
C ALA A 151 -0.38 -4.14 3.66
N LEU A 152 -0.67 -4.63 2.45
CA LEU A 152 0.01 -5.80 1.90
C LEU A 152 1.51 -5.57 1.69
N THR A 153 1.91 -4.35 1.34
CA THR A 153 3.33 -3.95 1.28
C THR A 153 3.99 -4.03 2.66
N ALA A 154 3.35 -3.47 3.69
CA ALA A 154 3.85 -3.54 5.06
C ALA A 154 3.95 -4.99 5.56
N TRP A 155 2.96 -5.82 5.24
CA TRP A 155 2.97 -7.24 5.57
C TRP A 155 4.14 -7.98 4.90
N ASN A 156 4.36 -7.78 3.59
CA ASN A 156 5.49 -8.38 2.88
C ASN A 156 6.85 -7.89 3.40
N ALA A 157 6.95 -6.63 3.84
CA ALA A 157 8.16 -6.08 4.44
C ALA A 157 8.52 -6.74 5.78
N LEU A 158 7.52 -7.12 6.58
CA LEU A 158 7.72 -7.71 7.91
C LEU A 158 7.76 -9.24 7.89
N TYR A 159 7.00 -9.89 7.00
CA TYR A 159 6.79 -11.34 7.03
C TYR A 159 7.16 -12.05 5.72
N GLY A 160 7.35 -11.31 4.62
CA GLY A 160 7.53 -11.91 3.30
C GLY A 160 8.94 -12.40 2.98
N LEU A 161 9.91 -12.17 3.87
CA LEU A 161 11.18 -12.90 3.88
C LEU A 161 11.16 -13.84 5.08
N GLU A 162 10.69 -15.07 4.89
CA GLU A 162 10.36 -16.01 5.98
C GLU A 162 11.53 -16.26 6.95
N SER A 163 12.76 -16.37 6.44
CA SER A 163 13.97 -16.55 7.27
C SER A 163 14.28 -15.37 8.21
N ARG A 164 13.60 -14.24 7.99
CA ARG A 164 13.73 -12.99 8.73
C ARG A 164 12.35 -12.42 9.08
N ALA A 165 11.30 -13.24 9.15
CA ALA A 165 9.98 -12.77 9.57
C ALA A 165 10.04 -12.13 10.97
N LEU A 166 9.27 -11.05 11.16
CA LEU A 166 9.23 -10.29 12.41
C LEU A 166 8.88 -11.19 13.60
N LYS A 167 9.62 -11.01 14.71
CA LYS A 167 9.42 -11.73 15.97
C LYS A 167 9.09 -10.79 17.13
N PRO A 168 8.37 -11.25 18.16
CA PRO A 168 8.15 -10.47 19.38
C PRO A 168 9.45 -9.96 19.98
N GLY A 169 9.42 -8.74 20.52
CA GLY A 169 10.58 -8.08 21.13
C GLY A 169 11.59 -7.46 20.14
N GLN A 170 11.49 -7.72 18.84
CA GLN A 170 12.31 -7.06 17.83
C GLN A 170 11.92 -5.59 17.64
N TYR A 171 12.80 -4.83 16.99
CA TYR A 171 12.58 -3.43 16.66
C TYR A 171 12.32 -3.24 15.15
N VAL A 172 11.33 -2.43 14.83
CA VAL A 172 10.97 -1.99 13.49
C VAL A 172 11.14 -0.47 13.39
N LEU A 173 11.84 0.01 12.36
CA LEU A 173 11.90 1.41 12.01
C LEU A 173 10.92 1.71 10.88
N THR A 174 10.00 2.65 11.12
CA THR A 174 9.06 3.14 10.11
C THR A 174 9.33 4.61 9.79
N GLN A 175 9.26 4.99 8.52
CA GLN A 175 9.55 6.37 8.09
C GLN A 175 8.30 7.13 7.68
N GLY A 176 8.09 8.32 8.25
CA GLY A 176 6.93 9.16 7.96
C GLY A 176 5.61 8.58 8.46
N THR A 177 4.51 9.14 7.99
CA THR A 177 3.14 8.82 8.45
C THR A 177 2.20 8.45 7.31
N GLY A 178 2.75 7.95 6.21
CA GLY A 178 1.97 7.41 5.10
C GLY A 178 1.46 6.00 5.41
N GLY A 179 0.52 5.52 4.61
CA GLY A 179 -0.17 4.25 4.85
C GLY A 179 0.73 3.06 5.15
N VAL A 180 1.79 2.81 4.36
CA VAL A 180 2.68 1.65 4.57
C VAL A 180 3.35 1.71 5.94
N SER A 181 3.85 2.88 6.34
CA SER A 181 4.51 3.10 7.63
C SER A 181 3.56 2.91 8.81
N ILE A 182 2.31 3.39 8.67
CA ILE A 182 1.29 3.21 9.71
C ILE A 182 0.85 1.75 9.83
N PHE A 183 0.65 1.04 8.71
CA PHE A 183 0.36 -0.40 8.75
C PHE A 183 1.51 -1.21 9.35
N ALA A 184 2.76 -0.89 8.99
CA ALA A 184 3.93 -1.55 9.56
C ALA A 184 4.02 -1.34 11.07
N LEU A 185 3.70 -0.13 11.55
CA LEU A 185 3.57 0.15 12.98
C LEU A 185 2.49 -0.74 13.61
N GLN A 186 1.27 -0.76 13.07
CA GLN A 186 0.16 -1.55 13.63
C GLN A 186 0.50 -3.04 13.68
N PHE A 187 1.04 -3.60 12.60
CA PHE A 187 1.45 -5.01 12.54
C PHE A 187 2.60 -5.32 13.48
N ALA A 188 3.57 -4.42 13.62
CA ALA A 188 4.65 -4.60 14.58
C ALA A 188 4.14 -4.61 16.02
N LYS A 189 3.22 -3.70 16.38
CA LYS A 189 2.62 -3.68 17.72
C LYS A 189 1.79 -4.92 18.00
N ALA A 190 0.99 -5.38 17.04
CA ALA A 190 0.22 -6.62 17.14
C ALA A 190 1.13 -7.86 17.34
N ALA A 191 2.33 -7.84 16.75
CA ALA A 191 3.33 -8.91 16.91
C ALA A 191 4.14 -8.84 18.22
N GLY A 192 3.89 -7.85 19.09
CA GLY A 192 4.69 -7.63 20.30
C GLY A 192 6.08 -7.07 20.02
N ALA A 193 6.30 -6.47 18.85
CA ALA A 193 7.53 -5.76 18.52
C ALA A 193 7.49 -4.29 19.01
N LYS A 194 8.65 -3.66 18.99
CA LYS A 194 8.84 -2.24 19.29
C LYS A 194 9.01 -1.45 18.01
N VAL A 195 8.51 -0.22 18.00
CA VAL A 195 8.53 0.65 16.82
C VAL A 195 9.27 1.94 17.13
N ILE A 196 10.25 2.25 16.29
CA ILE A 196 10.85 3.58 16.17
C ILE A 196 10.25 4.22 14.93
N ALA A 197 9.56 5.34 15.06
CA ALA A 197 8.98 6.05 13.94
C ALA A 197 9.73 7.36 13.66
N THR A 198 9.89 7.73 12.40
CA THR A 198 10.45 9.05 12.04
C THR A 198 9.38 9.96 11.45
N THR A 199 9.45 11.27 11.73
CA THR A 199 8.54 12.27 11.17
C THR A 199 9.22 13.64 11.11
N SER A 200 8.60 14.62 10.47
CA SER A 200 9.06 16.02 10.42
C SER A 200 8.13 17.00 11.14
N SER A 201 7.12 16.49 11.84
CA SER A 201 6.06 17.29 12.44
C SER A 201 5.75 16.79 13.83
N GLU A 202 5.76 17.70 14.81
CA GLU A 202 5.43 17.39 16.20
C GLU A 202 3.98 16.91 16.34
N LYS A 203 3.04 17.52 15.61
CA LYS A 203 1.64 17.06 15.55
C LYS A 203 1.55 15.60 15.11
N LYS A 204 2.31 15.22 14.08
CA LYS A 204 2.38 13.84 13.58
C LYS A 204 3.12 12.91 14.55
N ALA A 205 4.09 13.42 15.30
CA ALA A 205 4.80 12.65 16.33
C ALA A 205 3.86 12.21 17.45
N GLU A 206 2.99 13.12 17.92
CA GLU A 206 1.99 12.80 18.94
C GLU A 206 0.98 11.75 18.46
N LEU A 207 0.59 11.77 17.18
CA LEU A 207 -0.25 10.74 16.60
C LEU A 207 0.46 9.37 16.54
N LEU A 208 1.74 9.33 16.16
CA LEU A 208 2.53 8.10 16.17
C LEU A 208 2.65 7.48 17.57
N LYS A 209 2.87 8.31 18.60
CA LYS A 209 2.90 7.86 20.01
C LYS A 209 1.56 7.26 20.42
N LYS A 210 0.44 7.91 20.08
CA LYS A 210 -0.92 7.40 20.35
C LYS A 210 -1.22 6.07 19.67
N LEU A 211 -0.63 5.83 18.49
CA LEU A 211 -0.73 4.56 17.78
C LEU A 211 0.17 3.46 18.37
N GLY A 212 1.02 3.80 19.35
CA GLY A 212 1.88 2.85 20.05
C GLY A 212 3.33 2.81 19.60
N ALA A 213 3.81 3.81 18.85
CA ALA A 213 5.25 3.95 18.61
C ALA A 213 5.98 4.13 19.94
N ASP A 214 6.97 3.27 20.20
CA ASP A 214 7.77 3.29 21.43
C ASP A 214 8.73 4.48 21.45
N HIS A 215 9.24 4.86 20.28
CA HIS A 215 10.06 6.04 20.09
C HIS A 215 9.65 6.79 18.82
N VAL A 216 9.76 8.12 18.85
CA VAL A 216 9.56 8.96 17.67
C VAL A 216 10.74 9.92 17.50
N ILE A 217 11.33 9.95 16.31
CA ILE A 217 12.45 10.82 15.96
C ILE A 217 11.97 11.87 14.97
N ASN A 218 12.15 13.15 15.32
CA ASN A 218 11.96 14.24 14.38
C ASN A 218 13.22 14.38 13.51
N TYR A 219 13.16 13.97 12.24
CA TYR A 219 14.34 13.94 11.37
C TYR A 219 14.80 15.34 10.91
N LYS A 220 14.01 16.41 11.13
CA LYS A 220 14.48 17.79 10.92
C LYS A 220 15.37 18.28 12.04
N GLU A 221 15.06 17.86 13.27
CA GLU A 221 15.83 18.21 14.47
C GLU A 221 17.01 17.26 14.67
N THR A 222 16.87 16.01 14.21
CA THR A 222 17.89 14.96 14.26
C THR A 222 18.23 14.48 12.85
N PRO A 223 19.11 15.17 12.10
CA PRO A 223 19.48 14.76 10.75
C PRO A 223 20.15 13.38 10.69
N ASN A 224 20.89 13.01 11.76
CA ASN A 224 21.52 11.70 11.92
C ASN A 224 20.59 10.68 12.61
N TRP A 225 19.31 10.67 12.21
CA TRP A 225 18.28 9.86 12.85
C TRP A 225 18.58 8.35 12.83
N GLY A 226 19.39 7.87 11.88
CA GLY A 226 19.75 6.46 11.78
C GLY A 226 20.62 6.00 12.96
N GLU A 227 21.64 6.78 13.29
CA GLU A 227 22.51 6.54 14.45
C GLU A 227 21.70 6.66 15.75
N THR A 228 20.82 7.66 15.85
CA THR A 228 19.91 7.80 16.99
C THR A 228 18.97 6.61 17.13
N ALA A 229 18.39 6.12 16.03
CA ALA A 229 17.54 4.94 16.05
C ALA A 229 18.29 3.69 16.54
N ALA A 230 19.52 3.48 16.08
CA ALA A 230 20.36 2.38 16.54
C ALA A 230 20.63 2.44 18.05
N GLN A 231 20.94 3.63 18.58
CA GLN A 231 21.20 3.86 20.01
C GLN A 231 19.98 3.62 20.92
N LEU A 232 18.76 3.77 20.38
CA LEU A 232 17.52 3.49 21.12
C LEU A 232 17.25 1.98 21.30
N THR A 233 18.03 1.12 20.64
CA THR A 233 17.89 -0.33 20.74
C THR A 233 19.00 -0.95 21.59
N PRO A 234 18.73 -2.02 22.34
CA PRO A 234 19.75 -2.66 23.18
C PRO A 234 20.97 -3.20 22.41
N ASN A 235 20.78 -3.57 21.15
CA ASN A 235 21.79 -4.27 20.34
C ASN A 235 22.38 -3.40 19.21
N GLY A 236 22.13 -2.08 19.23
CA GLY A 236 22.73 -1.14 18.26
C GLY A 236 22.15 -1.21 16.85
N GLY A 237 20.85 -1.50 16.69
CA GLY A 237 20.13 -1.41 15.43
C GLY A 237 18.74 -2.06 15.46
N VAL A 238 17.94 -1.78 14.43
CA VAL A 238 16.60 -2.37 14.23
C VAL A 238 16.66 -3.60 13.32
N GLN A 239 15.80 -4.59 13.54
CA GLN A 239 15.77 -5.80 12.71
C GLN A 239 15.07 -5.55 11.37
N HIS A 240 14.12 -4.63 11.32
CA HIS A 240 13.42 -4.26 10.09
C HIS A 240 13.41 -2.75 9.89
N VAL A 241 13.79 -2.30 8.70
CA VAL A 241 13.59 -0.93 8.24
C VAL A 241 12.57 -0.94 7.09
N VAL A 242 11.49 -0.18 7.28
CA VAL A 242 10.45 0.05 6.26
C VAL A 242 10.82 1.35 5.52
N GLU A 243 11.56 1.18 4.42
CA GLU A 243 12.20 2.26 3.68
C GLU A 243 11.29 2.77 2.56
N VAL A 244 10.66 3.93 2.79
CA VAL A 244 9.73 4.56 1.84
C VAL A 244 10.31 5.82 1.20
N GLY A 245 11.31 6.44 1.83
CA GLY A 245 11.96 7.67 1.35
C GLY A 245 12.85 7.42 0.14
N GLY A 246 13.48 6.24 0.09
CA GLY A 246 14.33 5.80 -1.01
C GLY A 246 15.67 6.52 -1.02
N PRO A 247 16.17 7.00 -2.17
CA PRO A 247 17.52 7.54 -2.33
C PRO A 247 17.98 8.52 -1.24
N THR A 248 17.09 9.42 -0.78
CA THR A 248 17.43 10.48 0.18
C THR A 248 17.51 10.00 1.64
N THR A 249 17.04 8.79 1.95
CA THR A 249 16.96 8.23 3.31
C THR A 249 17.78 6.96 3.49
N MET A 250 18.15 6.28 2.40
CA MET A 250 18.90 5.01 2.42
C MET A 250 20.16 5.04 3.30
N ALA A 251 20.93 6.13 3.26
CA ALA A 251 22.16 6.24 4.05
C ALA A 251 21.90 6.18 5.57
N GLN A 252 20.79 6.76 6.02
CA GLN A 252 20.41 6.72 7.43
C GLN A 252 19.75 5.38 7.79
N SER A 253 19.03 4.74 6.86
CA SER A 253 18.51 3.38 7.07
C SER A 253 19.63 2.35 7.27
N LEU A 254 20.74 2.47 6.53
CA LEU A 254 21.93 1.65 6.73
C LEU A 254 22.57 1.90 8.10
N LYS A 255 22.55 3.14 8.60
CA LYS A 255 23.03 3.45 9.96
C LYS A 255 22.11 2.95 11.07
N ALA A 256 20.82 2.72 10.76
CA ALA A 256 19.82 2.27 11.73
C ALA A 256 19.70 0.75 11.83
N VAL A 257 20.06 0.02 10.78
CA VAL A 257 19.83 -1.43 10.69
C VAL A 257 20.79 -2.19 11.62
N ALA A 258 20.28 -3.21 12.29
CA ALA A 258 21.11 -4.15 13.02
C ALA A 258 21.94 -5.02 12.05
N ILE A 259 23.04 -5.58 12.55
CA ILE A 259 23.71 -6.70 11.89
C ILE A 259 22.67 -7.79 11.59
N ASP A 260 22.67 -8.30 10.36
CA ASP A 260 21.74 -9.31 9.86
C ASP A 260 20.26 -8.83 9.78
N GLY A 261 20.02 -7.52 9.93
CA GLY A 261 18.72 -6.90 9.74
C GLY A 261 18.34 -6.72 8.27
N VAL A 262 17.08 -6.35 8.03
CA VAL A 262 16.50 -6.22 6.70
C VAL A 262 16.04 -4.78 6.45
N ILE A 263 16.53 -4.17 5.38
CA ILE A 263 16.00 -2.92 4.83
C ILE A 263 15.12 -3.28 3.64
N THR A 264 13.81 -3.03 3.77
CA THR A 264 12.86 -3.27 2.67
C THR A 264 12.55 -1.97 1.96
N ILE A 265 13.06 -1.83 0.73
CA ILE A 265 12.83 -0.67 -0.14
C ILE A 265 11.46 -0.79 -0.78
N ILE A 266 10.61 0.19 -0.49
CA ILE A 266 9.22 0.26 -0.94
C ILE A 266 9.04 1.32 -2.03
N GLY A 267 9.73 2.45 -1.89
CA GLY A 267 9.53 3.58 -2.79
C GLY A 267 10.59 4.66 -2.63
N PHE A 268 10.31 5.80 -3.25
CA PHE A 268 11.22 6.94 -3.36
C PHE A 268 10.47 8.26 -3.09
N ILE A 269 9.57 8.29 -2.10
CA ILE A 269 8.76 9.48 -1.83
C ILE A 269 9.61 10.68 -1.40
N GLY A 270 10.82 10.42 -0.88
CA GLY A 270 11.81 11.42 -0.53
C GLY A 270 12.52 12.04 -1.72
N GLY A 271 12.32 11.52 -2.94
CA GLY A 271 12.93 12.01 -4.17
C GLY A 271 14.16 11.22 -4.61
N MET A 272 14.89 11.79 -5.58
CA MET A 272 16.11 11.21 -6.13
C MET A 272 17.32 11.91 -5.51
N GLU A 273 18.38 11.14 -5.26
CA GLU A 273 19.66 11.62 -4.76
C GLU A 273 20.78 11.18 -5.70
N LYS A 274 21.79 12.02 -5.90
CA LYS A 274 22.94 11.67 -6.75
C LYS A 274 23.89 10.71 -6.03
N ASP A 275 24.19 11.03 -4.79
CA ASP A 275 25.13 10.29 -3.95
C ASP A 275 24.36 9.26 -3.12
N GLN A 276 24.14 8.08 -3.71
CA GLN A 276 23.43 6.97 -3.05
C GLN A 276 24.42 5.95 -2.46
N PRO A 277 24.02 5.26 -1.37
CA PRO A 277 24.79 4.14 -0.86
C PRO A 277 25.01 3.04 -1.91
N THR A 278 26.12 2.34 -1.74
CA THR A 278 26.60 1.30 -2.65
C THR A 278 26.36 -0.10 -2.08
N PHE A 279 26.62 -1.13 -2.88
CA PHE A 279 26.62 -2.50 -2.38
C PHE A 279 27.70 -2.76 -1.31
N LEU A 280 28.78 -1.96 -1.28
CA LEU A 280 29.79 -2.06 -0.23
C LEU A 280 29.26 -1.60 1.12
N ASP A 281 28.30 -0.67 1.14
CA ASP A 281 27.65 -0.25 2.39
C ASP A 281 26.74 -1.37 2.93
N CYS A 282 26.08 -2.13 2.06
CA CYS A 282 25.33 -3.33 2.45
C CYS A 282 26.24 -4.38 3.09
N LEU A 283 27.44 -4.61 2.52
CA LEU A 283 28.45 -5.50 3.09
C LEU A 283 28.97 -4.98 4.44
N SER A 284 29.25 -3.68 4.53
CA SER A 284 29.81 -3.06 5.74
C SER A 284 28.85 -3.06 6.92
N ASN A 285 27.54 -3.00 6.66
CA ASN A 285 26.49 -3.11 7.67
C ASN A 285 25.99 -4.55 7.90
N LEU A 286 26.51 -5.53 7.14
CA LEU A 286 26.12 -6.95 7.20
C LEU A 286 24.60 -7.16 7.18
N CYS A 287 23.89 -6.46 6.28
CA CYS A 287 22.44 -6.47 6.23
C CYS A 287 21.90 -7.03 4.90
N THR A 288 20.60 -7.28 4.84
CA THR A 288 19.88 -7.55 3.59
C THR A 288 19.14 -6.30 3.12
N VAL A 289 19.39 -5.87 1.88
CA VAL A 289 18.61 -4.82 1.22
C VAL A 289 17.72 -5.47 0.16
N ARG A 290 16.40 -5.34 0.29
CA ARG A 290 15.40 -6.02 -0.55
C ARG A 290 14.40 -5.03 -1.12
N GLY A 291 14.26 -5.00 -2.44
CA GLY A 291 13.13 -4.32 -3.09
C GLY A 291 11.90 -5.21 -3.13
N ILE A 292 10.71 -4.63 -2.91
CA ILE A 292 9.43 -5.33 -3.08
C ILE A 292 8.47 -4.50 -3.93
N LEU A 293 7.54 -5.19 -4.60
CA LEU A 293 6.34 -4.57 -5.17
C LEU A 293 5.12 -5.24 -4.55
N VAL A 294 4.59 -4.60 -3.51
CA VAL A 294 3.40 -5.04 -2.76
C VAL A 294 3.57 -6.47 -2.24
N GLY A 295 2.70 -7.42 -2.58
CA GLY A 295 2.72 -8.80 -2.07
C GLY A 295 1.73 -9.71 -2.81
N SER A 296 1.77 -10.99 -2.46
CA SER A 296 0.95 -12.04 -3.08
C SER A 296 -0.44 -12.20 -2.44
N ARG A 297 -1.32 -12.95 -3.10
CA ARG A 297 -2.65 -13.30 -2.57
C ARG A 297 -2.56 -14.06 -1.25
N LEU A 298 -1.68 -15.06 -1.14
CA LEU A 298 -1.53 -15.82 0.11
C LEU A 298 -1.11 -14.90 1.26
N GLN A 299 -0.17 -13.99 1.01
CA GLN A 299 0.21 -12.97 1.99
C GLN A 299 -0.95 -12.05 2.37
N MET A 300 -1.83 -11.72 1.41
CA MET A 300 -3.02 -10.92 1.67
C MET A 300 -4.06 -11.68 2.50
N GLU A 301 -4.25 -12.96 2.24
CA GLU A 301 -5.14 -13.84 3.02
C GLU A 301 -4.63 -13.97 4.48
N ASP A 302 -3.32 -14.21 4.67
CA ASP A 302 -2.69 -14.25 6.00
C ASP A 302 -2.81 -12.91 6.74
N MET A 303 -2.56 -11.80 6.03
CA MET A 303 -2.69 -10.44 6.56
C MET A 303 -4.14 -10.15 6.99
N CYS A 304 -5.12 -10.49 6.16
CA CYS A 304 -6.53 -10.32 6.49
C CYS A 304 -6.93 -11.12 7.75
N ALA A 305 -6.45 -12.36 7.88
CA ALA A 305 -6.67 -13.16 9.07
C ALA A 305 -6.03 -12.54 10.32
N ALA A 306 -4.81 -12.00 10.20
CA ALA A 306 -4.14 -11.30 11.29
C ALA A 306 -4.87 -10.01 11.70
N ILE A 307 -5.42 -9.27 10.74
CA ILE A 307 -6.25 -8.08 10.98
C ILE A 307 -7.49 -8.44 11.78
N GLU A 308 -8.24 -9.49 11.38
CA GLU A 308 -9.42 -9.93 12.12
C GLU A 308 -9.06 -10.41 13.53
N ALA A 309 -8.00 -11.22 13.66
CA ALA A 309 -7.61 -11.84 14.93
C ALA A 309 -7.14 -10.81 15.98
N ASN A 310 -6.60 -9.68 15.55
CA ASN A 310 -6.08 -8.62 16.42
C ASN A 310 -6.98 -7.38 16.47
N ASP A 311 -8.15 -7.44 15.84
CA ASP A 311 -9.08 -6.32 15.69
C ASP A 311 -8.42 -5.02 15.22
N ILE A 312 -7.54 -5.15 14.21
CA ILE A 312 -6.78 -4.01 13.69
C ILE A 312 -7.68 -3.19 12.76
N HIS A 313 -7.92 -1.92 13.14
CA HIS A 313 -8.60 -0.96 12.29
C HIS A 313 -7.58 -0.09 11.52
N PRO A 314 -7.59 -0.09 10.17
CA PRO A 314 -6.77 0.80 9.36
C PRO A 314 -6.91 2.27 9.73
N VAL A 315 -5.79 2.97 9.84
CA VAL A 315 -5.80 4.43 10.06
C VAL A 315 -6.10 5.15 8.75
N VAL A 316 -7.34 5.60 8.64
CA VAL A 316 -7.85 6.40 7.53
C VAL A 316 -7.78 7.89 7.88
N ASP A 317 -7.47 8.72 6.89
CA ASP A 317 -7.47 10.18 7.03
C ASP A 317 -8.85 10.71 7.42
N GLU A 318 -8.91 11.81 8.17
CA GLU A 318 -10.18 12.41 8.58
C GLU A 318 -11.03 12.85 7.38
N LYS A 319 -10.39 13.24 6.27
CA LYS A 319 -11.07 13.67 5.07
C LYS A 319 -11.34 12.47 4.16
N VAL A 320 -12.61 12.21 3.93
CA VAL A 320 -13.09 11.25 2.93
C VAL A 320 -13.61 12.02 1.72
N PHE A 321 -13.14 11.65 0.53
CA PHE A 321 -13.59 12.26 -0.73
C PHE A 321 -14.65 11.38 -1.40
N GLU A 322 -15.49 11.94 -2.26
CA GLU A 322 -16.35 11.15 -3.15
C GLU A 322 -15.63 10.85 -4.47
N LEU A 323 -16.09 9.84 -5.22
CA LEU A 323 -15.51 9.49 -6.52
C LEU A 323 -15.34 10.70 -7.44
N LYS A 324 -16.33 11.60 -7.49
CA LYS A 324 -16.31 12.79 -8.36
C LYS A 324 -15.25 13.84 -7.97
N ASP A 325 -14.73 13.78 -6.74
CA ASP A 325 -13.77 14.76 -6.19
C ASP A 325 -12.32 14.27 -6.31
N LEU A 326 -12.05 13.39 -7.28
CA LEU A 326 -10.76 12.69 -7.38
C LEU A 326 -9.58 13.64 -7.60
N LYS A 327 -9.77 14.72 -8.36
CA LYS A 327 -8.70 15.69 -8.63
C LYS A 327 -8.30 16.40 -7.35
N GLU A 328 -9.28 16.84 -6.57
CA GLU A 328 -9.09 17.48 -5.28
C GLU A 328 -8.44 16.51 -4.27
N ALA A 329 -8.82 15.23 -4.31
CA ALA A 329 -8.18 14.20 -3.50
C ALA A 329 -6.70 13.99 -3.88
N TYR A 330 -6.39 14.01 -5.18
CA TYR A 330 -5.02 13.89 -5.69
C TYR A 330 -4.17 15.08 -5.26
N GLU A 331 -4.69 16.31 -5.35
CA GLU A 331 -4.02 17.52 -4.90
C GLU A 331 -3.78 17.51 -3.38
N TYR A 332 -4.80 17.13 -2.60
CA TYR A 332 -4.68 17.01 -1.14
C TYR A 332 -3.60 16.01 -0.73
N MET A 333 -3.51 14.87 -1.43
CA MET A 333 -2.48 13.87 -1.20
C MET A 333 -1.09 14.36 -1.65
N TRP A 334 -1.01 15.03 -2.81
CA TRP A 334 0.22 15.58 -3.38
C TRP A 334 0.87 16.62 -2.46
N ASP A 335 0.05 17.46 -1.83
CA ASP A 335 0.45 18.45 -0.83
C ASP A 335 0.81 17.83 0.53
N GLN A 336 0.75 16.50 0.66
CA GLN A 336 1.07 15.73 1.88
C GLN A 336 0.25 16.13 3.11
N LYS A 337 -0.99 16.62 2.89
CA LYS A 337 -1.90 17.07 3.96
C LYS A 337 -2.47 15.89 4.78
N HIS A 338 -2.57 14.72 4.16
CA HIS A 338 -3.12 13.51 4.75
C HIS A 338 -2.24 12.87 5.86
N PHE A 339 -2.88 12.06 6.68
CA PHE A 339 -2.28 11.14 7.65
C PHE A 339 -2.84 9.72 7.44
N GLY A 340 -1.98 8.70 7.41
CA GLY A 340 -2.41 7.34 7.12
C GLY A 340 -2.85 7.19 5.66
N LYS A 341 -4.05 6.65 5.44
CA LYS A 341 -4.60 6.39 4.09
C LYS A 341 -5.73 7.34 3.73
N LEU A 342 -5.62 7.97 2.57
CA LEU A 342 -6.68 8.79 2.02
C LEU A 342 -7.69 7.94 1.25
N THR A 343 -8.95 7.96 1.66
CA THR A 343 -10.00 7.12 1.09
C THR A 343 -11.00 7.90 0.26
N VAL A 344 -11.55 7.21 -0.73
CA VAL A 344 -12.60 7.69 -1.64
C VAL A 344 -13.82 6.79 -1.47
N LYS A 345 -14.97 7.39 -1.13
CA LYS A 345 -16.27 6.73 -1.17
C LYS A 345 -16.76 6.70 -2.62
N VAL A 346 -17.01 5.50 -3.12
CA VAL A 346 -17.34 5.28 -4.53
C VAL A 346 -18.85 5.15 -4.72
N ALA A 347 -19.43 4.05 -4.23
CA ALA A 347 -20.86 3.81 -4.26
C ALA A 347 -21.45 3.73 -2.85
N SER A 348 -22.69 4.19 -2.72
CA SER A 348 -23.52 3.93 -1.55
C SER A 348 -24.01 2.49 -1.50
#